data_AF-A0A0L0H828-F1
#
_entry.id   AF-A0A0L0H828-F1
#
_cell.length_a   1.000
_cell.length_b   1.000
_cell.length_c   1.000
_cell.angle_alpha   90.00
_cell.angle_beta   90.00
_cell.angle_gamma   90.00
#
_symmetry.space_group_name_H-M   'P 1'
#
loop_
_entity.id
_entity.type
_entity.pdbx_description
1 polymer ?
#
loop_
_entity_poly.entity_id
_entity_poly.type
_entity_poly.pdbx_seq_one_letter_code
_entity_poly.pdbx_strand_id
1 'polypeptide(L)'
;MAPATSWLNAWTGTLAALRANGVRRTVKQILMIDQPRVGRFVGKDDYGNEYYENRDEIVLRDRWVEYKKWNPDATQVPAEWHQWLHHITDDVPTPQTVPKPFFSPPHVENLTGSEGAFKTYNTTVPKYNAWKPATKERQG
;
A
#
# COMPACT_ATOMS: atom_id res chain seq x y z
N MET A 1 -4.15 -25.97 22.27
CA MET A 1 -5.48 -26.22 21.68
C MET A 1 -6.37 -25.06 22.13
N ALA A 2 -6.50 -24.00 21.32
CA ALA A 2 -7.28 -22.81 21.70
C ALA A 2 -8.78 -23.16 21.64
N PRO A 3 -9.59 -22.80 22.65
CA PRO A 3 -11.00 -23.13 22.66
C PRO A 3 -11.76 -22.36 21.58
N ALA A 4 -12.81 -22.99 21.04
CA ALA A 4 -13.65 -22.50 19.97
C ALA A 4 -14.06 -21.02 20.13
N THR A 5 -13.94 -20.27 19.05
CA THR A 5 -14.37 -18.87 18.92
C THR A 5 -15.88 -18.74 19.16
N SER A 6 -16.24 -18.40 20.39
CA SER A 6 -17.61 -18.07 20.79
C SER A 6 -18.07 -16.75 20.16
N TRP A 7 -19.28 -16.73 19.61
CA TRP A 7 -19.94 -15.53 19.07
C TRP A 7 -19.99 -14.36 20.06
N LEU A 8 -20.01 -14.65 21.37
CA LEU A 8 -20.00 -13.63 22.42
C LEU A 8 -18.73 -12.77 22.42
N ASN A 9 -17.58 -13.35 22.04
CA ASN A 9 -16.31 -12.61 21.98
C ASN A 9 -16.26 -11.63 20.80
N ALA A 10 -16.99 -11.90 19.72
CA ALA A 10 -17.10 -10.99 18.59
C ALA A 10 -17.91 -9.73 18.94
N TRP A 11 -19.02 -9.90 19.69
CA TRP A 11 -19.88 -8.79 20.11
C TRP A 11 -19.24 -7.91 21.21
N THR A 12 -18.50 -8.50 22.15
CA THR A 12 -17.78 -7.73 23.16
C THR A 12 -16.64 -6.92 22.52
N GLY A 13 -15.94 -7.48 21.53
CA GLY A 13 -14.92 -6.78 20.75
C GLY A 13 -15.48 -5.60 19.94
N THR A 14 -16.63 -5.78 19.28
CA THR A 14 -17.26 -4.69 18.50
C THR A 14 -17.77 -3.56 19.40
N LEU A 15 -18.36 -3.87 20.57
CA LEU A 15 -18.75 -2.86 21.56
C LEU A 15 -17.55 -2.10 22.13
N ALA A 16 -16.46 -2.80 22.46
CA ALA A 16 -15.23 -2.17 22.91
C ALA A 16 -14.64 -1.24 21.84
N ALA A 17 -14.65 -1.68 20.57
CA ALA A 17 -14.20 -0.86 19.46
C ALA A 17 -15.09 0.35 19.20
N LEU A 18 -16.42 0.24 19.32
CA LEU A 18 -17.34 1.38 19.23
C LEU A 18 -17.03 2.44 20.29
N ARG A 19 -16.69 2.02 21.51
CA ARG A 19 -16.32 2.92 22.60
C ARG A 19 -14.96 3.60 22.38
N ALA A 20 -13.98 2.86 21.86
CA ALA A 20 -12.62 3.37 21.68
C ALA A 20 -12.45 4.20 20.39
N ASN A 21 -12.95 3.70 19.26
CA ASN A 21 -12.72 4.29 17.94
C ASN A 21 -13.85 5.25 17.52
N GLY A 22 -15.03 5.14 18.14
CA GLY A 22 -16.25 5.84 17.74
C GLY A 22 -16.95 5.19 16.54
N VAL A 23 -18.26 5.47 16.42
CA VAL A 23 -19.16 4.79 15.47
C VAL A 23 -18.66 4.87 14.02
N ARG A 24 -18.25 6.04 13.55
CA ARG A 24 -17.85 6.26 12.15
C ARG A 24 -16.64 5.39 11.77
N ARG A 25 -15.61 5.37 12.62
CA ARG A 25 -14.38 4.60 12.35
C ARG A 25 -14.63 3.11 12.44
N THR A 26 -15.39 2.66 13.44
CA THR A 26 -15.74 1.25 13.60
C THR A 26 -16.55 0.73 12.41
N VAL A 27 -17.53 1.49 11.92
CA VAL A 27 -18.30 1.12 10.71
C VAL A 27 -17.38 1.06 9.49
N LYS A 28 -16.47 2.03 9.32
CA LYS A 28 -15.46 1.99 8.25
C LYS A 28 -14.60 0.72 8.33
N GLN A 29 -14.10 0.38 9.51
CA GLN A 29 -13.29 -0.82 9.73
C GLN A 29 -14.07 -2.11 9.43
N ILE A 30 -15.32 -2.20 9.85
CA ILE A 30 -16.18 -3.35 9.54
C ILE A 30 -16.37 -3.50 8.03
N LEU A 31 -16.54 -2.40 7.29
CA LEU A 31 -16.75 -2.45 5.84
C LEU A 31 -15.47 -2.68 5.02
N MET A 32 -14.30 -2.32 5.55
CA MET A 32 -13.03 -2.35 4.79
C MET A 32 -12.03 -3.40 5.27
N ILE A 33 -12.08 -3.80 6.55
CA ILE A 33 -11.12 -4.70 7.21
C ILE A 33 -11.86 -5.95 7.78
N ASP A 34 -13.17 -6.02 7.59
CA ASP A 34 -14.13 -7.02 8.08
C ASP A 34 -14.30 -7.08 9.62
N GLN A 35 -13.25 -6.76 10.38
CA GLN A 35 -13.24 -6.77 11.83
C GLN A 35 -12.82 -5.41 12.38
N PRO A 36 -13.50 -4.90 13.42
CA PRO A 36 -13.06 -3.68 14.07
C PRO A 36 -11.80 -3.96 14.90
N ARG A 37 -10.84 -3.04 14.82
CA ARG A 37 -9.54 -3.15 15.48
C ARG A 37 -9.27 -1.91 16.31
N VAL A 38 -8.75 -2.11 17.52
CA VAL A 38 -8.36 -1.02 18.42
C VAL A 38 -6.86 -1.10 18.60
N GLY A 39 -6.18 0.02 18.39
CA GLY A 39 -4.73 0.13 18.55
C GLY A 39 -4.26 1.56 18.62
N ARG A 40 -2.99 1.72 18.96
CA ARG A 40 -2.30 3.00 19.03
C ARG A 40 -2.03 3.50 17.63
N PHE A 41 -2.33 4.77 17.37
CA PHE A 41 -1.92 5.47 16.15
C PHE A 41 -0.40 5.63 16.15
N VAL A 42 0.25 5.13 15.10
CA VAL A 42 1.72 5.18 14.95
C VAL A 42 2.11 6.34 14.04
N GLY A 43 1.40 6.51 12.93
CA GLY A 43 1.66 7.60 12.01
C GLY A 43 0.81 7.52 10.75
N LYS A 44 1.07 8.46 9.84
CA LYS A 44 0.36 8.63 8.58
C LYS A 44 1.36 8.89 7.47
N ASP A 45 1.15 8.27 6.32
CA ASP A 45 1.98 8.51 5.15
C ASP A 45 1.53 9.75 4.35
N ASP A 46 2.34 10.12 3.36
CA ASP A 46 2.08 11.25 2.45
C ASP A 46 0.78 11.09 1.64
N TYR A 47 0.36 9.84 1.41
CA TYR A 47 -0.88 9.48 0.69
C TYR A 47 -2.11 9.52 1.60
N GLY A 48 -1.88 9.57 2.91
CA GLY A 48 -2.84 9.67 3.98
C GLY A 48 -3.38 8.34 4.49
N ASN A 49 -2.71 7.21 4.21
CA ASN A 49 -2.96 5.95 4.90
C ASN A 49 -2.44 6.05 6.34
N GLU A 50 -3.20 5.48 7.27
CA GLU A 50 -2.93 5.59 8.70
C GLU A 50 -2.52 4.24 9.27
N TYR A 51 -1.45 4.23 10.05
CA TYR A 51 -0.80 3.01 10.54
C TYR A 51 -0.99 2.88 12.04
N TYR A 52 -1.32 1.66 12.48
CA TYR A 52 -1.69 1.37 13.86
C TYR A 52 -0.98 0.13 14.39
N GLU A 53 -0.72 0.12 15.70
CA GLU A 53 -0.07 -0.98 16.41
C GLU A 53 -0.85 -1.35 17.68
N ASN A 54 -0.99 -2.64 17.95
CA ASN A 54 -1.47 -3.20 19.20
C ASN A 54 -0.68 -4.46 19.56
N ARG A 55 0.15 -4.38 20.60
CA ARG A 55 1.02 -5.49 21.05
C ARG A 55 0.29 -6.55 21.88
N ASP A 56 -0.96 -6.30 22.28
CA ASP A 56 -1.78 -7.28 22.99
C ASP A 56 -2.41 -8.29 22.03
N GLU A 57 -2.37 -8.03 20.72
CA GLU A 57 -2.85 -8.92 19.67
C GLU A 57 -1.80 -9.99 19.30
N ILE A 58 -2.28 -11.03 18.60
CA ILE A 58 -1.42 -12.10 18.09
C ILE A 58 -0.40 -11.52 17.10
N VAL A 59 0.84 -12.00 17.16
CA VAL A 59 1.93 -11.64 16.21
C VAL A 59 1.44 -11.76 14.76
N LEU A 60 1.81 -10.79 13.91
CA LEU A 60 1.33 -10.59 12.52
C LEU A 60 -0.09 -10.00 12.39
N ARG A 61 -0.83 -9.83 13.50
CA ARG A 61 -2.08 -9.05 13.55
C ARG A 61 -1.95 -7.78 14.39
N ASP A 62 -0.78 -7.57 14.99
CA ASP A 62 -0.42 -6.45 15.86
C ASP A 62 -0.23 -5.14 15.09
N ARG A 63 0.18 -5.18 13.81
CA ARG A 63 0.32 -4.00 12.95
C ARG A 63 -0.69 -4.03 11.82
N TRP A 64 -1.31 -2.90 11.50
CA TRP A 64 -2.19 -2.78 10.34
C TRP A 64 -2.22 -1.36 9.77
N VAL A 65 -2.75 -1.25 8.56
CA VAL A 65 -2.98 0.00 7.85
C VAL A 65 -4.48 0.21 7.63
N GLU A 66 -4.93 1.44 7.84
CA GLU A 66 -6.24 1.93 7.43
C GLU A 66 -6.05 2.83 6.20
N TYR A 67 -6.41 2.31 5.03
CA TYR A 67 -6.27 3.04 3.78
C TYR A 67 -7.16 4.28 3.73
N LYS A 68 -6.66 5.32 3.05
CA LYS A 68 -7.44 6.54 2.78
C LYS A 68 -8.50 6.31 1.72
N LYS A 69 -8.15 5.61 0.64
CA LYS A 69 -9.04 5.32 -0.49
C LYS A 69 -10.04 4.22 -0.11
N TRP A 70 -11.26 4.31 -0.64
CA TRP A 70 -12.31 3.31 -0.40
C TRP A 70 -12.09 1.98 -1.13
N ASN A 71 -11.32 2.01 -2.23
CA ASN A 71 -10.85 0.81 -2.92
C ASN A 71 -9.39 0.56 -2.53
N PRO A 72 -9.13 -0.13 -1.39
CA PRO A 72 -7.77 -0.36 -0.92
C PRO A 72 -7.05 -1.32 -1.86
N ASP A 73 -5.78 -1.02 -2.13
CA ASP A 73 -4.85 -1.95 -2.76
C ASP A 73 -3.59 -2.03 -1.88
N ALA A 74 -3.05 -3.23 -1.70
CA ALA A 74 -1.84 -3.46 -0.91
C ALA A 74 -0.64 -2.65 -1.44
N THR A 75 -0.64 -2.36 -2.74
CA THR A 75 0.44 -1.61 -3.40
C THR A 75 0.42 -0.11 -3.08
N GLN A 76 -0.61 0.40 -2.40
CA GLN A 76 -0.71 1.81 -1.99
C GLN A 76 0.19 2.16 -0.80
N VAL A 77 0.72 1.17 -0.09
CA VAL A 77 1.65 1.37 1.02
C VAL A 77 3.02 1.76 0.44
N PRO A 78 3.60 2.91 0.81
CA PRO A 78 4.91 3.32 0.34
C PRO A 78 6.02 2.46 0.96
N ALA A 79 7.18 2.45 0.32
CA ALA A 79 8.30 1.58 0.68
C ALA A 79 8.74 1.73 2.15
N GLU A 80 8.76 2.96 2.69
CA GLU A 80 9.13 3.22 4.07
C GLU A 80 8.18 2.54 5.09
N TRP A 81 6.87 2.59 4.83
CA TRP A 81 5.86 1.99 5.70
C TRP A 81 5.71 0.50 5.46
N HIS A 82 6.02 0.01 4.26
CA HIS A 82 6.03 -1.41 3.94
C HIS A 82 7.00 -2.18 4.84
N GLN A 83 8.20 -1.64 5.10
CA GLN A 83 9.18 -2.31 5.96
C GLN A 83 8.65 -2.49 7.39
N TRP A 84 8.05 -1.44 7.95
CA TRP A 84 7.47 -1.48 9.30
C TRP A 84 6.23 -2.37 9.38
N LEU A 85 5.33 -2.28 8.39
CA LEU A 85 4.09 -3.04 8.36
C LEU A 85 4.33 -4.56 8.25
N HIS A 86 5.39 -4.97 7.55
CA HIS A 86 5.76 -6.37 7.33
C HIS A 86 6.78 -6.92 8.34
N HIS A 87 6.97 -6.24 9.49
CA HIS A 87 7.90 -6.66 10.54
C HIS A 87 9.35 -6.86 10.05
N ILE A 88 9.75 -6.17 8.98
CA ILE A 88 11.15 -6.18 8.50
C ILE A 88 12.02 -5.36 9.46
N THR A 89 11.46 -4.28 9.99
CA THR A 89 12.06 -3.45 11.03
C THR A 89 11.04 -3.12 12.12
N ASP A 90 11.54 -2.87 13.33
CA ASP A 90 10.74 -2.36 14.44
C ASP A 90 10.66 -0.82 14.46
N ASP A 91 11.55 -0.17 13.72
CA ASP A 91 11.62 1.29 13.65
C ASP A 91 10.47 1.86 12.84
N VAL A 92 9.81 2.88 13.40
CA VAL A 92 8.80 3.65 12.68
C VAL A 92 9.49 4.46 11.57
N PRO A 93 8.93 4.53 10.36
CA PRO A 93 9.54 5.28 9.27
C PRO A 93 9.55 6.78 9.58
N THR A 94 10.76 7.31 9.70
CA THR A 94 11.08 8.72 9.89
C THR A 94 12.21 9.07 8.91
N PRO A 95 12.42 10.36 8.59
CA PRO A 95 13.52 10.76 7.71
C PRO A 95 14.91 10.28 8.17
N GLN A 96 15.07 10.02 9.47
CA GLN A 96 16.30 9.50 10.07
C GLN A 96 16.43 7.98 9.93
N THR A 97 15.33 7.23 10.07
CA THR A 97 15.33 5.76 9.99
C THR A 97 15.29 5.26 8.55
N VAL A 98 14.60 5.97 7.66
CA VAL A 98 14.50 5.63 6.23
C VAL A 98 14.89 6.86 5.38
N PRO A 99 16.19 7.15 5.21
CA PRO A 99 16.64 8.28 4.41
C PRO A 99 16.32 8.07 2.93
N LYS A 100 15.54 8.98 2.34
CA LYS A 100 15.23 8.96 0.90
C LYS A 100 16.37 9.60 0.10
N PRO A 101 16.99 8.87 -0.86
CA PRO A 101 18.01 9.47 -1.72
C PRO A 101 17.39 10.48 -2.69
N PHE A 102 18.18 11.45 -3.15
CA PHE A 102 17.67 12.56 -3.99
C PHE A 102 17.02 12.11 -5.31
N PHE A 103 17.42 10.95 -5.83
CA PHE A 103 16.91 10.38 -7.08
C PHE A 103 15.67 9.50 -6.87
N SER A 104 15.21 9.34 -5.62
CA SER A 104 14.04 8.50 -5.32
C SER A 104 12.77 9.19 -5.83
N PRO A 105 12.03 8.56 -6.76
CA PRO A 105 10.74 9.09 -7.17
C PRO A 105 9.72 8.94 -6.04
N PRO A 106 8.61 9.72 -6.07
CA PRO A 106 7.48 9.47 -5.18
C PRO A 106 6.91 8.07 -5.43
N HIS A 107 6.32 7.49 -4.39
CA HIS A 107 5.67 6.19 -4.48
C HIS A 107 4.48 6.23 -5.46
N VAL A 108 4.33 5.15 -6.22
CA VAL A 108 3.23 4.95 -7.17
C VAL A 108 2.67 3.56 -6.93
N GLU A 109 1.34 3.49 -6.80
CA GLU A 109 0.62 2.22 -6.67
C GLU A 109 0.75 1.36 -7.95
N ASN A 110 0.40 0.08 -7.87
CA ASN A 110 0.43 -0.79 -9.03
C ASN A 110 -0.63 -0.36 -10.06
N LEU A 111 -0.17 0.00 -11.26
CA LEU A 111 -1.01 0.48 -12.36
C LEU A 111 -1.46 -0.63 -13.32
N THR A 112 -1.22 -1.91 -12.97
CA THR A 112 -1.63 -3.05 -13.80
C THR A 112 -3.13 -3.00 -14.10
N GLY A 113 -3.51 -3.20 -15.37
CA GLY A 113 -4.90 -3.14 -15.82
C GLY A 113 -5.47 -1.73 -16.01
N SER A 114 -4.69 -0.68 -15.72
CA SER A 114 -5.03 0.71 -16.05
C SER A 114 -4.33 1.18 -17.32
N GLU A 115 -4.68 2.37 -17.81
CA GLU A 115 -3.97 3.02 -18.93
C GLU A 115 -2.50 3.31 -18.62
N GLY A 116 -2.16 3.47 -17.33
CA GLY A 116 -0.80 3.68 -16.83
C GLY A 116 0.02 2.40 -16.65
N ALA A 117 -0.49 1.25 -17.08
CA ALA A 117 0.24 -0.02 -16.99
C ALA A 117 1.57 0.03 -17.76
N PHE A 118 2.62 -0.55 -17.16
CA PHE A 118 3.94 -0.60 -17.79
C PHE A 118 3.89 -1.41 -19.09
N LYS A 119 4.27 -0.76 -20.20
CA LYS A 119 4.40 -1.40 -21.52
C LYS A 119 5.88 -1.48 -21.88
N THR A 120 6.37 -2.70 -22.04
CA THR A 120 7.74 -2.92 -22.48
C THR A 120 7.90 -2.51 -23.95
N TYR A 121 9.09 -2.02 -24.28
CA TYR A 121 9.48 -1.71 -25.64
C TYR A 121 10.96 -2.03 -25.82
N ASN A 122 11.40 -2.13 -27.07
CA ASN A 122 12.82 -2.29 -27.35
C ASN A 122 13.54 -0.96 -27.10
N THR A 123 14.43 -0.93 -26.12
CA THR A 123 15.24 0.25 -25.78
C THR A 123 16.39 0.50 -26.75
N THR A 124 16.65 -0.43 -27.68
CA THR A 124 17.70 -0.32 -28.69
C THR A 124 17.18 0.25 -30.00
N VAL A 125 18.00 1.08 -30.65
CA VAL A 125 17.78 1.47 -32.04
C VAL A 125 18.05 0.30 -32.99
N PRO A 126 17.46 0.27 -34.19
CA PRO A 126 17.81 -0.71 -35.21
C PRO A 126 19.32 -0.71 -35.47
N LYS A 127 19.93 -1.89 -35.46
CA LYS A 127 21.38 -2.03 -35.68
C LYS A 127 21.81 -1.66 -37.11
N TYR A 128 20.91 -1.83 -38.07
CA TYR A 128 21.13 -1.55 -39.48
C TYR A 128 20.08 -0.55 -39.97
N ASN A 129 20.53 0.44 -40.73
CA ASN A 129 19.65 1.40 -41.37
C ASN A 129 19.23 0.87 -42.74
N ALA A 130 17.93 0.86 -43.01
CA ALA A 130 17.41 0.51 -44.34
C ALA A 130 17.78 1.59 -45.35
N TRP A 131 18.07 1.17 -46.59
CA TRP A 131 18.20 2.11 -47.70
C TRP A 131 16.88 2.87 -47.88
N LYS A 132 16.96 4.21 -47.91
CA LYS A 132 15.82 5.07 -48.20
C LYS A 132 15.80 5.38 -49.71
N PRO A 133 14.83 4.87 -50.48
CA PRO A 133 14.80 5.10 -51.92
C PRO A 133 14.61 6.59 -52.23
N ALA A 134 15.42 7.10 -53.15
CA ALA A 134 15.24 8.42 -53.74
C ALA A 134 14.94 8.25 -55.23
N THR A 135 13.76 8.67 -55.65
CA THR A 135 13.36 8.64 -57.06
C THR A 135 13.97 9.86 -57.77
N LYS A 136 14.72 9.63 -58.86
CA LYS A 136 15.20 10.68 -59.76
C LYS A 136 14.57 10.47 -61.14
N GLU A 137 14.12 11.55 -61.76
CA GLU A 137 13.64 11.51 -63.15
C GLU A 137 14.80 11.26 -64.13
N ARG A 138 14.52 10.55 -65.22
CA ARG A 138 15.48 10.28 -66.28
C ARG A 138 15.67 11.55 -67.11
N GLN A 139 16.86 12.14 -67.06
CA GLN A 139 17.20 13.27 -67.93
C GLN A 139 17.34 12.76 -69.36
N GLY A 140 16.50 13.28 -70.25
CA GLY A 140 16.50 13.00 -71.69
C GLY A 140 17.58 13.74 -72.44
#